data_AF-A0A6G7A442-F1
#
_entry.id   AF-A0A6G7A442-F1
#
_cell.length_a   1.000
_cell.length_b   1.000
_cell.length_c   1.000
_cell.angle_alpha   90.00
_cell.angle_beta   90.00
_cell.angle_gamma   90.00
#
_symmetry.space_group_name_H-M   'P 1'
#
loop_
_entity.id
_entity.type
_entity.pdbx_description
1 polymer ?
#
loop_
_entity_poly.entity_id
_entity_poly.type
_entity_poly.pdbx_seq_one_letter_code
_entity_poly.pdbx_strand_id
1 'polypeptide(L)'
;MTQPTGSSTQTRAGKRRHLQHFLLRLTPVLLLGFGLFTPTAQANPTTTYRGTLGDTPVELALTYDSQYGGGMSGYWFSESERLPMALESTPFHPGSALLINIMDNPTLPATAVSLQPFAEGAEALQGSLVDLRTGTQQPLQLQRVTRFGGSQREAFEGELLQPVFDRDFYFSVHAARKAGEEVALVDSIRVISRNTGKQVQDIRGQWCLSPVGTQTLTFGHFQAEARMDFRAQSYRLTEADGRQWCAPTQYYLFYRESRGYLRHPQMEQFAADGDLRFSPSGQMEFSKQDFIDYDKRTRRWDFYRVISPERLQYLSSGEERF
;
A
#
# COMPACT_ATOMS: atom_id res chain seq x y z
N MET A 1 76.48 -11.23 -56.95
CA MET A 1 76.93 -10.73 -55.65
C MET A 1 76.56 -11.76 -54.59
N THR A 2 77.57 -12.48 -54.12
CA THR A 2 77.78 -13.05 -52.77
C THR A 2 76.57 -13.46 -51.92
N GLN A 3 76.41 -14.79 -51.75
CA GLN A 3 76.05 -15.41 -50.45
C GLN A 3 77.11 -15.08 -49.38
N PRO A 4 76.80 -15.25 -48.08
CA PRO A 4 77.15 -16.48 -47.36
C PRO A 4 76.01 -17.00 -46.42
N THR A 5 75.65 -18.29 -46.45
CA THR A 5 76.12 -19.45 -45.64
C THR A 5 75.79 -19.46 -44.14
N GLY A 6 75.20 -20.57 -43.68
CA GLY A 6 75.15 -21.04 -42.28
C GLY A 6 73.95 -21.97 -42.03
N SER A 7 74.03 -23.28 -42.32
CA SER A 7 74.30 -24.40 -41.37
C SER A 7 73.20 -24.58 -40.30
N SER A 8 72.36 -25.63 -40.41
CA SER A 8 72.33 -26.87 -39.58
C SER A 8 72.07 -26.62 -38.08
N THR A 9 71.25 -27.38 -37.33
CA THR A 9 71.16 -28.84 -37.23
C THR A 9 70.04 -29.20 -36.22
N GLN A 10 69.36 -30.36 -36.42
CA GLN A 10 68.87 -31.32 -35.38
C GLN A 10 67.80 -30.84 -34.36
N THR A 11 66.82 -31.61 -33.85
CA THR A 11 66.49 -33.06 -33.77
C THR A 11 65.02 -33.10 -33.28
N ARG A 12 64.10 -33.93 -33.82
CA ARG A 12 63.65 -35.25 -33.27
C ARG A 12 63.51 -35.25 -31.74
N ALA A 13 62.52 -35.82 -31.05
CA ALA A 13 61.52 -36.86 -31.23
C ALA A 13 60.73 -36.86 -29.88
N GLY A 14 59.59 -37.48 -29.60
CA GLY A 14 58.77 -38.53 -30.18
C GLY A 14 57.70 -38.89 -29.12
N LYS A 15 56.53 -39.42 -29.54
CA LYS A 15 56.04 -40.80 -29.24
C LYS A 15 55.87 -41.12 -27.73
N ARG A 16 54.72 -41.56 -27.18
CA ARG A 16 53.72 -42.62 -27.51
C ARG A 16 52.51 -42.39 -26.54
N ARG A 17 51.23 -42.53 -26.91
CA ARG A 17 50.37 -43.73 -27.10
C ARG A 17 50.12 -44.62 -25.86
N HIS A 18 48.82 -44.92 -25.69
CA HIS A 18 48.10 -46.00 -24.98
C HIS A 18 47.57 -45.70 -23.57
N LEU A 19 46.25 -45.61 -23.33
CA LEU A 19 45.19 -46.66 -23.22
C LEU A 19 45.32 -47.51 -21.94
N GLN A 20 44.45 -47.27 -20.95
CA GLN A 20 43.56 -48.26 -20.29
C GLN A 20 43.19 -47.90 -18.83
N HIS A 21 41.87 -47.86 -18.62
CA HIS A 21 41.10 -48.37 -17.48
C HIS A 21 41.19 -47.80 -16.04
N PHE A 22 39.97 -47.67 -15.50
CA PHE A 22 39.50 -48.01 -14.15
C PHE A 22 39.41 -46.90 -13.07
N LEU A 23 38.16 -46.78 -12.59
CA LEU A 23 37.69 -46.52 -11.22
C LEU A 23 37.56 -45.06 -10.72
N LEU A 24 36.28 -44.70 -10.56
CA LEU A 24 35.69 -44.24 -9.30
C LEU A 24 36.54 -43.27 -8.47
N ARG A 25 36.20 -41.98 -8.57
CA ARG A 25 36.19 -41.11 -7.39
C ARG A 25 34.84 -40.40 -7.29
N LEU A 26 34.08 -40.90 -6.31
CA LEU A 26 32.95 -40.26 -5.67
C LEU A 26 33.36 -38.86 -5.18
N THR A 27 32.64 -37.83 -5.62
CA THR A 27 32.54 -36.55 -4.92
C THR A 27 31.07 -36.36 -4.54
N PRO A 28 30.68 -36.50 -3.25
CA PRO A 28 29.43 -35.94 -2.80
C PRO A 28 29.68 -34.45 -2.59
N VAL A 29 29.26 -33.61 -3.53
CA VAL A 29 29.12 -32.19 -3.26
C VAL A 29 27.91 -32.07 -2.33
N LEU A 30 28.21 -31.95 -1.04
CA LEU A 30 27.33 -31.46 0.00
C LEU A 30 26.82 -30.07 -0.42
N LEU A 31 25.69 -30.02 -1.13
CA LEU A 31 24.87 -28.82 -1.23
C LEU A 31 24.21 -28.65 0.14
N LEU A 32 24.96 -28.03 1.06
CA LEU A 32 24.40 -27.36 2.22
C LEU A 32 23.32 -26.41 1.71
N GLY A 33 22.07 -26.83 1.91
CA GLY A 33 20.90 -25.96 1.79
C GLY A 33 21.03 -24.84 2.79
N PHE A 34 21.71 -23.77 2.39
CA PHE A 34 21.39 -22.44 2.88
C PHE A 34 19.98 -22.17 2.38
N GLY A 35 19.00 -22.56 3.20
CA GLY A 35 17.67 -21.99 3.13
C GLY A 35 17.88 -20.49 3.20
N LEU A 36 17.74 -19.85 2.05
CA LEU A 36 17.54 -18.41 1.98
C LEU A 36 16.24 -18.18 2.75
N PHE A 37 16.36 -17.91 4.05
CA PHE A 37 15.34 -17.19 4.78
C PHE A 37 15.31 -15.82 4.12
N THR A 38 14.49 -15.69 3.07
CA THR A 38 14.02 -14.38 2.69
C THR A 38 13.32 -13.84 3.94
N PRO A 39 13.79 -12.74 4.55
CA PRO A 39 13.01 -12.09 5.57
C PRO A 39 11.71 -11.69 4.89
N THR A 40 10.64 -12.43 5.16
CA THR A 40 9.30 -12.00 4.78
C THR A 40 9.09 -10.72 5.55
N ALA A 41 9.02 -9.59 4.84
CA ALA A 41 8.64 -8.32 5.44
C ALA A 41 7.33 -8.57 6.19
N GLN A 42 7.38 -8.59 7.52
CA GLN A 42 6.16 -8.78 8.30
C GLN A 42 5.31 -7.54 8.08
N ALA A 43 4.15 -7.75 7.46
CA ALA A 43 3.16 -6.69 7.28
C ALA A 43 2.80 -6.14 8.67
N ASN A 44 2.96 -4.82 8.82
CA ASN A 44 2.59 -4.06 10.01
C ASN A 44 1.09 -4.30 10.29
N PRO A 45 0.72 -5.09 11.32
CA PRO A 45 -0.65 -5.54 11.50
C PRO A 45 -1.54 -4.37 11.87
N THR A 46 -2.77 -4.40 11.34
CA THR A 46 -3.84 -3.47 11.67
C THR A 46 -4.95 -4.24 12.37
N THR A 47 -5.27 -3.90 13.60
CA THR A 47 -6.38 -4.51 14.33
C THR A 47 -7.54 -3.53 14.45
N THR A 48 -8.73 -3.98 14.09
CA THR A 48 -9.99 -3.23 14.25
C THR A 48 -10.74 -3.68 15.48
N TYR A 49 -11.36 -2.72 16.14
CA TYR A 49 -12.09 -2.90 17.38
C TYR A 49 -13.41 -2.15 17.32
N ARG A 50 -14.48 -2.71 17.88
CA ARG A 50 -15.79 -2.05 17.97
C ARG A 50 -16.30 -2.03 19.40
N GLY A 51 -17.06 -1.00 19.71
CA GLY A 51 -17.73 -0.85 20.99
C GLY A 51 -18.73 0.29 20.93
N THR A 52 -19.03 0.87 22.09
CA THR A 52 -19.88 2.06 22.18
C THR A 52 -19.25 3.12 23.08
N LEU A 53 -19.55 4.37 22.76
CA LEU A 53 -19.30 5.54 23.59
C LEU A 53 -20.66 6.08 24.02
N GLY A 54 -21.10 5.72 25.23
CA GLY A 54 -22.52 5.81 25.60
C GLY A 54 -23.36 4.95 24.64
N ASP A 55 -24.33 5.58 23.98
CA ASP A 55 -25.20 4.91 22.98
C ASP A 55 -24.64 4.98 21.54
N THR A 56 -23.51 5.64 21.33
CA THR A 56 -22.94 5.84 19.99
C THR A 56 -22.01 4.70 19.62
N PRO A 57 -22.27 3.94 18.53
CA PRO A 57 -21.31 2.95 18.03
C PRO A 57 -20.01 3.60 17.59
N VAL A 58 -18.89 2.97 17.95
CA VAL A 58 -17.55 3.43 17.59
C VAL A 58 -16.70 2.29 17.06
N GLU A 59 -15.75 2.64 16.21
CA GLU A 59 -14.72 1.74 15.71
C GLU A 59 -13.34 2.38 15.89
N LEU A 60 -12.38 1.60 16.36
CA LEU A 60 -10.98 1.98 16.49
C LEU A 60 -10.15 1.00 15.67
N ALA A 61 -9.35 1.51 14.74
CA ALA A 61 -8.31 0.74 14.08
C ALA A 61 -6.95 1.16 14.58
N LEU A 62 -6.13 0.17 14.95
CA LEU A 62 -4.79 0.34 15.46
C LEU A 62 -3.80 -0.43 14.59
N THR A 63 -2.89 0.30 13.95
CA THR A 63 -1.78 -0.22 13.15
C THR A 63 -0.52 -0.17 13.97
N TYR A 64 0.15 -1.30 14.15
CA TYR A 64 1.51 -1.33 14.68
C TYR A 64 2.51 -1.07 13.56
N ASP A 65 3.30 -0.01 13.68
CA ASP A 65 4.41 0.27 12.79
C ASP A 65 5.74 -0.19 13.41
N SER A 66 6.39 -1.17 12.80
CA SER A 66 7.69 -1.69 13.26
C SER A 66 8.88 -0.75 12.97
N GLN A 67 8.69 0.32 12.21
CA GLN A 67 9.74 1.28 11.90
C GLN A 67 10.12 2.15 13.13
N TYR A 68 11.39 2.54 13.22
CA TYR A 68 11.93 3.48 14.21
C TYR A 68 11.60 3.21 15.69
N GLY A 69 11.56 1.93 16.10
CA GLY A 69 11.40 1.55 17.50
C GLY A 69 9.97 1.19 17.92
N GLY A 70 9.04 1.14 16.98
CA GLY A 70 7.66 0.76 17.25
C GLY A 70 6.75 1.95 17.47
N GLY A 71 5.66 2.03 16.71
CA GLY A 71 4.62 3.03 16.88
C GLY A 71 3.23 2.44 16.70
N MET A 72 2.23 3.15 17.21
CA MET A 72 0.82 2.89 16.96
C MET A 72 0.23 4.07 16.19
N SER A 73 -0.56 3.76 15.17
CA SER A 73 -1.33 4.72 14.39
C SER A 73 -2.67 4.09 13.99
N GLY A 74 -3.44 4.71 13.10
CA GLY A 74 -4.67 4.13 12.56
C GLY A 74 -5.79 5.15 12.46
N TYR A 75 -7.01 4.79 12.84
CA TYR A 75 -8.15 5.70 12.84
C TYR A 75 -9.10 5.50 14.00
N TRP A 76 -9.81 6.57 14.34
CA TRP A 76 -11.01 6.57 15.16
C TRP A 76 -12.22 6.85 14.27
N PHE A 77 -13.33 6.16 14.52
CA PHE A 77 -14.61 6.39 13.86
C PHE A 77 -15.74 6.37 14.88
N SER A 78 -16.61 7.36 14.81
CA SER A 78 -17.88 7.39 15.53
C SER A 78 -19.04 7.47 14.55
N GLU A 79 -20.11 6.75 14.82
CA GLU A 79 -21.31 6.77 13.98
C GLU A 79 -22.03 8.13 14.03
N SER A 80 -21.75 8.97 15.03
CA SER A 80 -22.27 10.35 15.11
C SER A 80 -21.60 11.28 14.09
N GLU A 81 -20.30 11.10 13.82
CA GLU A 81 -19.53 11.98 12.93
C GLU A 81 -19.37 11.41 11.52
N ARG A 82 -19.44 10.07 11.40
CA ARG A 82 -19.27 9.31 10.15
C ARG A 82 -18.07 9.79 9.36
N LEU A 83 -16.94 9.90 10.06
CA LEU A 83 -15.68 10.34 9.51
C LEU A 83 -14.58 9.50 10.18
N PRO A 84 -13.88 8.64 9.44
CA PRO A 84 -12.71 7.96 9.97
C PRO A 84 -11.58 9.00 10.11
N MET A 85 -11.34 9.44 11.35
CA MET A 85 -10.31 10.42 11.69
C MET A 85 -9.00 9.70 11.96
N ALA A 86 -7.91 10.18 11.35
CA ALA A 86 -6.59 9.62 11.57
C ALA A 86 -6.16 9.75 13.03
N LEU A 87 -5.43 8.76 13.52
CA LEU A 87 -4.74 8.84 14.80
C LEU A 87 -3.33 9.39 14.61
N GLU A 88 -2.83 10.09 15.61
CA GLU A 88 -1.42 10.47 15.66
C GLU A 88 -0.52 9.22 15.63
N SER A 89 0.64 9.32 14.99
CA SER A 89 1.66 8.28 15.12
C SER A 89 2.33 8.40 16.49
N THR A 90 1.96 7.52 17.42
CA THR A 90 2.44 7.54 18.80
C THR A 90 3.44 6.41 19.06
N PRO A 91 4.62 6.67 19.65
CA PRO A 91 5.55 5.62 20.06
C PRO A 91 4.87 4.60 21.00
N PHE A 92 5.19 3.32 20.84
CA PHE A 92 4.61 2.26 21.66
C PHE A 92 5.66 1.32 22.24
N HIS A 93 5.49 1.00 23.52
CA HIS A 93 6.29 0.02 24.22
C HIS A 93 5.40 -1.09 24.78
N PRO A 94 5.73 -2.37 24.56
CA PRO A 94 4.96 -3.47 25.11
C PRO A 94 4.74 -3.35 26.62
N GLY A 95 3.50 -3.48 27.06
CA GLY A 95 3.11 -3.37 28.47
C GLY A 95 2.89 -1.94 28.97
N SER A 96 3.10 -0.91 28.14
CA SER A 96 2.71 0.46 28.48
C SER A 96 1.22 0.71 28.22
N ALA A 97 0.69 1.73 28.89
CA ALA A 97 -0.52 2.39 28.45
C ALA A 97 -0.35 2.92 27.01
N LEU A 98 -1.45 3.00 26.27
CA LEU A 98 -1.51 3.76 25.01
C LEU A 98 -2.40 4.98 25.21
N LEU A 99 -1.85 6.17 25.01
CA LEU A 99 -2.60 7.42 24.90
C LEU A 99 -2.31 8.00 23.52
N ILE A 100 -3.33 8.03 22.66
CA ILE A 100 -3.16 8.38 21.24
C ILE A 100 -4.16 9.45 20.84
N ASN A 101 -3.65 10.54 20.27
CA ASN A 101 -4.47 11.68 19.88
C ASN A 101 -5.29 11.35 18.62
N ILE A 102 -6.52 11.85 18.58
CA ILE A 102 -7.37 11.82 17.39
C ILE A 102 -7.13 13.12 16.62
N MET A 103 -6.69 13.00 15.37
CA MET A 103 -6.27 14.13 14.54
C MET A 103 -7.45 14.80 13.82
N ASP A 104 -8.46 15.20 14.60
CA ASP A 104 -9.60 16.00 14.13
C ASP A 104 -9.15 17.40 13.66
N ASN A 105 -8.18 17.97 14.37
CA ASN A 105 -7.40 19.13 13.98
C ASN A 105 -5.90 18.80 14.09
N PRO A 106 -5.14 18.83 12.98
CA PRO A 106 -3.74 18.40 12.99
C PRO A 106 -2.81 19.32 13.80
N THR A 107 -3.25 20.54 14.13
CA THR A 107 -2.46 21.50 14.92
C THR A 107 -2.80 21.50 16.40
N LEU A 108 -4.03 21.11 16.75
CA LEU A 108 -4.49 21.11 18.14
C LEU A 108 -5.58 20.05 18.34
N PRO A 109 -5.19 18.78 18.50
CA PRO A 109 -6.11 17.68 18.78
C PRO A 109 -6.97 18.00 20.01
N ALA A 110 -8.29 17.80 19.90
CA ALA A 110 -9.19 18.05 21.02
C ALA A 110 -9.42 16.81 21.89
N THR A 111 -9.17 15.61 21.35
CA THR A 111 -9.50 14.34 22.00
C THR A 111 -8.39 13.31 21.81
N ALA A 112 -8.31 12.38 22.76
CA ALA A 112 -7.42 11.23 22.70
C ALA A 112 -8.11 9.96 23.18
N VAL A 113 -7.66 8.82 22.70
CA VAL A 113 -8.05 7.50 23.23
C VAL A 113 -6.98 7.06 24.21
N SER A 114 -7.37 6.79 25.44
CA SER A 114 -6.52 6.23 26.49
C SER A 114 -6.88 4.77 26.71
N LEU A 115 -5.94 3.84 26.57
CA LEU A 115 -6.14 2.40 26.73
C LEU A 115 -5.17 1.86 27.78
N GLN A 116 -5.72 1.28 28.85
CA GLN A 116 -4.97 0.79 30.00
C GLN A 116 -5.69 -0.39 30.66
N PRO A 117 -5.08 -1.60 30.71
CA PRO A 117 -3.84 -1.99 30.04
C PRO A 117 -3.99 -2.06 28.51
N PHE A 118 -2.90 -1.85 27.77
CA PHE A 118 -2.88 -2.01 26.32
C PHE A 118 -1.89 -3.09 25.89
N ALA A 119 -2.33 -3.94 24.95
CA ALA A 119 -1.49 -4.90 24.26
C ALA A 119 -1.92 -4.96 22.79
N GLU A 120 -0.94 -4.98 21.89
CA GLU A 120 -1.16 -5.05 20.45
C GLU A 120 -1.99 -6.29 20.09
N GLY A 121 -3.11 -6.08 19.41
CA GLY A 121 -4.00 -7.15 18.96
C GLY A 121 -4.71 -7.93 20.07
N ALA A 122 -4.83 -7.39 21.29
CA ALA A 122 -5.64 -7.99 22.36
C ALA A 122 -7.09 -8.26 21.90
N GLU A 123 -7.75 -9.27 22.47
CA GLU A 123 -9.16 -9.61 22.16
C GLU A 123 -10.13 -8.49 22.55
N ALA A 124 -9.83 -7.80 23.66
CA ALA A 124 -10.63 -6.73 24.20
C ALA A 124 -9.71 -5.62 24.69
N LEU A 125 -10.19 -4.38 24.57
CA LEU A 125 -9.52 -3.19 25.07
C LEU A 125 -10.47 -2.45 26.02
N GLN A 126 -9.90 -1.91 27.08
CA GLN A 126 -10.61 -1.06 28.04
C GLN A 126 -9.86 0.26 28.17
N GLY A 127 -10.60 1.33 28.36
CA GLY A 127 -10.01 2.65 28.39
C GLY A 127 -11.03 3.76 28.51
N SER A 128 -10.67 4.93 27.99
CA SER A 128 -11.53 6.08 27.91
C SER A 128 -11.24 6.94 26.69
N LEU A 129 -12.28 7.59 26.18
CA LEU A 129 -12.13 8.76 25.33
C LEU A 129 -11.91 9.97 26.25
N VAL A 130 -10.84 10.71 26.04
CA VAL A 130 -10.41 11.83 26.87
C VAL A 130 -10.56 13.13 26.08
N ASP A 131 -11.30 14.08 26.61
CA ASP A 131 -11.30 15.46 26.13
C ASP A 131 -10.05 16.17 26.68
N LEU A 132 -9.15 16.58 25.79
CA LEU A 132 -7.84 17.15 26.15
C LEU A 132 -7.93 18.59 26.68
N ARG A 133 -9.07 19.27 26.49
CA ARG A 133 -9.28 20.65 26.93
C ARG A 133 -9.85 20.72 28.34
N THR A 134 -10.72 19.76 28.68
CA THR A 134 -11.44 19.71 29.95
C THR A 134 -10.94 18.61 30.88
N GLY A 135 -10.23 17.61 30.36
CA GLY A 135 -9.82 16.41 31.09
C GLY A 135 -10.96 15.42 31.34
N THR A 136 -12.15 15.67 30.78
CA THR A 136 -13.32 14.79 30.93
C THR A 136 -13.04 13.45 30.28
N GLN A 137 -13.40 12.36 30.95
CA GLN A 137 -13.20 10.99 30.45
C GLN A 137 -14.53 10.27 30.30
N GLN A 138 -14.71 9.62 29.15
CA GLN A 138 -15.85 8.75 28.90
C GLN A 138 -15.35 7.31 28.77
N PRO A 139 -15.86 6.37 29.57
CA PRO A 139 -15.37 4.99 29.56
C PRO A 139 -15.62 4.33 28.21
N LEU A 140 -14.67 3.50 27.80
CA LEU A 140 -14.68 2.80 26.54
C LEU A 140 -14.37 1.32 26.75
N GLN A 141 -15.20 0.46 26.17
CA GLN A 141 -14.94 -0.97 26.07
C GLN A 141 -15.03 -1.36 24.61
N LEU A 142 -13.98 -1.97 24.10
CA LEU A 142 -13.89 -2.38 22.72
C LEU A 142 -13.60 -3.88 22.62
N GLN A 143 -14.22 -4.53 21.64
CA GLN A 143 -13.98 -5.91 21.28
C GLN A 143 -13.31 -5.96 19.92
N ARG A 144 -12.33 -6.84 19.77
CA ARG A 144 -11.64 -7.04 18.50
C ARG A 144 -12.60 -7.61 17.47
N VAL A 145 -12.57 -7.04 16.27
CA VAL A 145 -13.35 -7.52 15.12
C VAL A 145 -12.46 -8.33 14.19
N THR A 146 -11.44 -7.68 13.61
CA THR A 146 -10.53 -8.32 12.67
C THR A 146 -9.10 -7.82 12.89
N ARG A 147 -8.13 -8.73 12.79
CA ARG A 147 -6.69 -8.42 12.73
C ARG A 147 -6.21 -8.64 11.29
N PHE A 148 -6.02 -7.55 10.57
CA PHE A 148 -5.47 -7.52 9.22
C PHE A 148 -3.94 -7.55 9.27
N GLY A 149 -3.29 -8.30 8.37
CA GLY A 149 -1.83 -8.41 8.33
C GLY A 149 -1.29 -9.48 9.30
N GLY A 150 -0.09 -9.28 9.85
CA GLY A 150 0.55 -10.28 10.71
C GLY A 150 1.18 -11.45 9.94
N SER A 151 1.28 -12.60 10.59
CA SER A 151 1.95 -13.78 10.02
C SER A 151 1.18 -14.33 8.81
N GLN A 152 1.87 -14.77 7.76
CA GLN A 152 1.24 -15.46 6.61
C GLN A 152 0.48 -16.73 7.04
N ARG A 153 0.76 -17.28 8.22
CA ARG A 153 0.02 -18.43 8.77
C ARG A 153 -1.40 -18.09 9.22
N GLU A 154 -1.69 -16.80 9.41
CA GLU A 154 -2.97 -16.32 9.90
C GLU A 154 -3.86 -15.89 8.73
N ALA A 155 -5.06 -16.47 8.70
CA ALA A 155 -6.13 -16.04 7.82
C ALA A 155 -6.94 -14.91 8.46
N PHE A 156 -7.49 -14.03 7.64
CA PHE A 156 -8.44 -13.02 8.09
C PHE A 156 -9.47 -12.72 7.01
N GLU A 157 -10.60 -12.18 7.44
CA GLU A 157 -11.68 -11.66 6.61
C GLU A 157 -12.38 -10.54 7.39
N GLY A 158 -12.70 -9.43 6.72
CA GLY A 158 -13.41 -8.34 7.37
C GLY A 158 -13.49 -7.05 6.56
N GLU A 159 -14.15 -6.07 7.17
CA GLU A 159 -14.30 -4.72 6.62
C GLU A 159 -13.27 -3.78 7.25
N LEU A 160 -12.68 -2.92 6.45
CA LEU A 160 -11.71 -1.93 6.89
C LEU A 160 -12.10 -0.55 6.36
N LEU A 161 -12.36 0.41 7.24
CA LEU A 161 -12.60 1.79 6.81
C LEU A 161 -11.33 2.39 6.24
N GLN A 162 -11.49 3.24 5.23
CA GLN A 162 -10.40 3.93 4.54
C GLN A 162 -10.41 5.40 4.97
N PRO A 163 -9.43 5.86 5.76
CA PRO A 163 -9.37 7.23 6.24
C PRO A 163 -9.23 8.21 5.07
N VAL A 164 -10.20 9.12 4.96
CA VAL A 164 -10.20 10.21 3.99
C VAL A 164 -11.04 11.36 4.52
N PHE A 165 -10.58 12.58 4.31
CA PHE A 165 -11.37 13.77 4.56
C PHE A 165 -12.20 14.12 3.32
N ASP A 166 -13.25 13.34 3.07
CA ASP A 166 -14.25 13.66 2.06
C ASP A 166 -15.51 14.26 2.71
N ARG A 167 -16.11 15.22 2.02
CA ARG A 167 -17.27 15.94 2.52
C ARG A 167 -18.51 15.05 2.62
N ASP A 168 -18.77 14.24 1.61
CA ASP A 168 -20.05 13.57 1.37
C ASP A 168 -19.99 12.08 1.64
N PHE A 169 -18.81 11.47 1.52
CA PHE A 169 -18.62 10.03 1.55
C PHE A 169 -17.55 9.60 2.55
N TYR A 170 -17.67 8.36 3.01
CA TYR A 170 -16.58 7.60 3.60
C TYR A 170 -16.56 6.23 2.95
N PHE A 171 -15.42 5.56 3.01
CA PHE A 171 -15.17 4.36 2.24
C PHE A 171 -14.80 3.21 3.16
N SER A 172 -15.22 2.02 2.75
CA SER A 172 -14.82 0.77 3.39
C SER A 172 -14.40 -0.22 2.33
N VAL A 173 -13.45 -1.10 2.65
CA VAL A 173 -13.05 -2.20 1.80
C VAL A 173 -13.30 -3.52 2.51
N HIS A 174 -13.78 -4.51 1.77
CA HIS A 174 -13.80 -5.89 2.24
C HIS A 174 -12.48 -6.55 1.86
N ALA A 175 -11.74 -7.03 2.85
CA ALA A 175 -10.44 -7.65 2.67
C ALA A 175 -10.39 -9.06 3.26
N ALA A 176 -9.73 -9.97 2.55
CA ALA A 176 -9.51 -11.33 3.00
C ALA A 176 -8.13 -11.84 2.61
N ARG A 177 -7.57 -12.73 3.44
CA ARG A 177 -6.37 -13.51 3.16
C ARG A 177 -6.53 -14.89 3.74
N LYS A 178 -6.29 -15.93 2.94
CA LYS A 178 -6.22 -17.31 3.44
C LYS A 178 -4.85 -17.58 4.04
N ALA A 179 -4.79 -18.55 4.95
CA ALA A 179 -3.52 -18.99 5.51
C ALA A 179 -2.58 -19.51 4.40
N GLY A 180 -1.35 -19.01 4.39
CA GLY A 180 -0.33 -19.31 3.37
C GLY A 180 -0.32 -18.38 2.17
N GLU A 181 -1.29 -17.48 2.02
CA GLU A 181 -1.25 -16.46 0.95
C GLU A 181 -0.30 -15.32 1.33
N GLU A 182 0.51 -14.86 0.37
CA GLU A 182 1.46 -13.77 0.59
C GLU A 182 0.78 -12.41 0.61
N VAL A 183 -0.17 -12.19 -0.31
CA VAL A 183 -0.89 -10.93 -0.51
C VAL A 183 -2.35 -11.13 -0.14
N ALA A 184 -2.88 -10.19 0.67
CA ALA A 184 -4.30 -10.13 0.95
C ALA A 184 -5.07 -9.45 -0.19
N LEU A 185 -6.27 -9.96 -0.46
CA LEU A 185 -7.14 -9.50 -1.52
C LEU A 185 -8.22 -8.57 -0.95
N VAL A 186 -8.49 -7.49 -1.66
CA VAL A 186 -9.71 -6.70 -1.52
C VAL A 186 -10.63 -7.01 -2.69
N ASP A 187 -11.88 -7.37 -2.41
CA ASP A 187 -12.86 -7.77 -3.43
C ASP A 187 -13.99 -6.75 -3.66
N SER A 188 -14.15 -5.81 -2.73
CA SER A 188 -15.18 -4.79 -2.81
C SER A 188 -14.75 -3.50 -2.12
N ILE A 189 -15.15 -2.39 -2.74
CA ILE A 189 -15.02 -1.04 -2.22
C ILE A 189 -16.44 -0.48 -2.06
N ARG A 190 -16.82 -0.20 -0.82
CA ARG A 190 -18.11 0.40 -0.48
C ARG A 190 -17.96 1.90 -0.32
N VAL A 191 -18.82 2.64 -1.01
CA VAL A 191 -18.96 4.09 -0.86
C VAL A 191 -20.20 4.35 -0.02
N ILE A 192 -20.05 5.05 1.10
CA ILE A 192 -21.10 5.21 2.10
C ILE A 192 -21.37 6.70 2.28
N SER A 193 -22.63 7.11 2.25
CA SER A 193 -23.00 8.50 2.48
C SER A 193 -22.77 8.88 3.95
N ARG A 194 -22.00 9.95 4.19
CA ARG A 194 -21.82 10.51 5.54
C ARG A 194 -23.14 11.03 6.13
N ASN A 195 -24.01 11.59 5.29
CA ASN A 195 -25.29 12.13 5.76
C ASN A 195 -26.25 11.04 6.26
N THR A 196 -26.29 9.88 5.58
CA THR A 196 -27.29 8.85 5.89
C THR A 196 -26.74 7.57 6.50
N GLY A 197 -25.41 7.35 6.48
CA GLY A 197 -24.78 6.08 6.87
C GLY A 197 -25.11 4.92 5.94
N LYS A 198 -25.72 5.20 4.76
CA LYS A 198 -26.16 4.16 3.81
C LYS A 198 -25.15 4.00 2.71
N GLN A 199 -24.89 2.76 2.32
CA GLN A 199 -24.13 2.45 1.12
C GLN A 199 -24.83 3.07 -0.10
N VAL A 200 -24.09 3.85 -0.87
CA VAL A 200 -24.56 4.49 -2.11
C VAL A 200 -23.97 3.83 -3.35
N GLN A 201 -22.84 3.13 -3.19
CA GLN A 201 -22.21 2.37 -4.27
C GLN A 201 -21.40 1.21 -3.70
N ASP A 202 -21.36 0.11 -4.45
CA ASP A 202 -20.51 -1.05 -4.22
C ASP A 202 -19.75 -1.35 -5.50
N ILE A 203 -18.43 -1.26 -5.44
CA ILE A 203 -17.53 -1.44 -6.58
C ILE A 203 -16.85 -2.79 -6.37
N ARG A 204 -17.16 -3.75 -7.23
CA ARG A 204 -16.59 -5.10 -7.20
C ARG A 204 -15.37 -5.21 -8.09
N GLY A 205 -14.36 -5.93 -7.62
CA GLY A 205 -13.10 -6.08 -8.32
C GLY A 205 -12.11 -6.91 -7.53
N GLN A 206 -10.84 -6.76 -7.84
CA GLN A 206 -9.74 -7.46 -7.18
C GLN A 206 -8.57 -6.50 -7.03
N TRP A 207 -8.27 -6.13 -5.80
CA TRP A 207 -7.19 -5.20 -5.46
C TRP A 207 -6.30 -5.79 -4.38
N CYS A 208 -5.06 -5.32 -4.31
CA CYS A 208 -4.20 -5.66 -3.19
C CYS A 208 -4.57 -4.85 -1.96
N LEU A 209 -4.64 -5.49 -0.80
CA LEU A 209 -4.58 -4.77 0.47
C LEU A 209 -3.19 -4.14 0.64
N SER A 210 -3.12 -2.95 1.21
CA SER A 210 -1.83 -2.37 1.60
C SER A 210 -1.09 -3.28 2.59
N PRO A 211 0.22 -3.51 2.42
CA PRO A 211 1.02 -4.26 3.40
C PRO A 211 1.27 -3.48 4.70
N VAL A 212 0.97 -2.18 4.71
CA VAL A 212 1.17 -1.29 5.87
C VAL A 212 -0.07 -0.44 6.09
N GLY A 213 -0.60 -0.48 7.32
CA GLY A 213 -1.69 0.38 7.76
C GLY A 213 -3.03 0.11 7.08
N THR A 214 -3.88 1.15 7.10
CA THR A 214 -5.28 1.05 6.70
C THR A 214 -5.54 1.49 5.25
N GLN A 215 -4.52 2.03 4.57
CA GLN A 215 -4.67 2.77 3.31
C GLN A 215 -4.54 1.88 2.07
N THR A 216 -5.57 1.08 1.80
CA THR A 216 -5.65 0.35 0.51
C THR A 216 -6.02 1.28 -0.64
N LEU A 217 -6.89 2.25 -0.37
CA LEU A 217 -7.22 3.31 -1.31
C LEU A 217 -6.28 4.50 -1.08
N THR A 218 -5.70 5.02 -2.17
CA THR A 218 -5.02 6.32 -2.15
C THR A 218 -5.96 7.36 -2.70
N PHE A 219 -6.31 8.36 -1.88
CA PHE A 219 -7.21 9.44 -2.25
C PHE A 219 -6.46 10.64 -2.82
N GLY A 220 -7.13 11.39 -3.70
CA GLY A 220 -6.60 12.64 -4.25
C GLY A 220 -7.63 13.35 -5.12
N HIS A 221 -7.30 14.57 -5.54
CA HIS A 221 -8.08 15.30 -6.55
C HIS A 221 -7.47 15.04 -7.92
N PHE A 222 -7.98 14.03 -8.62
CA PHE A 222 -7.50 13.65 -9.95
C PHE A 222 -8.27 14.38 -11.07
N GLN A 223 -9.31 15.11 -10.69
CA GLN A 223 -10.10 16.00 -11.53
C GLN A 223 -10.55 17.24 -10.75
N ALA A 224 -11.04 18.24 -11.47
CA ALA A 224 -11.49 19.51 -10.91
C ALA A 224 -12.89 19.41 -10.25
N GLU A 225 -13.03 18.52 -9.28
CA GLU A 225 -14.24 18.37 -8.45
C GLU A 225 -13.89 18.45 -6.96
N ALA A 226 -14.87 18.84 -6.14
CA ALA A 226 -14.68 19.02 -4.69
C ALA A 226 -14.62 17.70 -3.92
N ARG A 227 -15.06 16.59 -4.52
CA ARG A 227 -15.03 15.25 -3.93
C ARG A 227 -13.67 14.61 -4.15
N MET A 228 -13.28 13.75 -3.22
CA MET A 228 -12.06 12.96 -3.33
C MET A 228 -12.27 11.87 -4.37
N ASP A 229 -11.35 11.77 -5.31
CA ASP A 229 -11.16 10.60 -6.17
C ASP A 229 -10.25 9.60 -5.45
N PHE A 230 -10.13 8.39 -6.00
CA PHE A 230 -9.21 7.41 -5.44
C PHE A 230 -8.57 6.52 -6.48
N ARG A 231 -7.44 5.93 -6.10
CA ARG A 231 -6.76 4.89 -6.86
C ARG A 231 -6.49 3.67 -5.98
N ALA A 232 -6.41 2.51 -6.61
CA ALA A 232 -6.11 1.23 -5.95
C ALA A 232 -5.17 0.40 -6.82
N GLN A 233 -4.34 -0.44 -6.20
CA GLN A 233 -3.50 -1.38 -6.95
C GLN A 233 -4.29 -2.63 -7.29
N SER A 234 -4.42 -2.95 -8.58
CA SER A 234 -5.07 -4.19 -9.02
C SER A 234 -4.30 -5.39 -8.51
N TYR A 235 -5.02 -6.42 -8.09
CA TYR A 235 -4.45 -7.74 -7.84
C TYR A 235 -4.36 -8.51 -9.16
N ARG A 236 -3.20 -9.13 -9.42
CA ARG A 236 -2.99 -10.03 -10.56
C ARG A 236 -2.20 -11.27 -10.15
N LEU A 237 -2.52 -12.39 -10.79
CA LEU A 237 -1.71 -13.60 -10.78
C LEU A 237 -0.90 -13.64 -12.07
N THR A 238 0.41 -13.82 -11.98
CA THR A 238 1.25 -14.06 -13.15
C THR A 238 1.04 -15.49 -13.64
N GLU A 239 0.71 -15.65 -14.93
CA GLU A 239 0.43 -16.97 -15.52
C GLU A 239 1.65 -17.91 -15.53
N ALA A 240 2.87 -17.34 -15.53
CA ALA A 240 4.11 -18.10 -15.72
C ALA A 240 4.61 -18.80 -14.44
N ASP A 241 4.44 -18.19 -13.27
CA ASP A 241 4.97 -18.69 -11.99
C ASP A 241 3.96 -18.61 -10.84
N GLY A 242 2.72 -18.20 -11.10
CA GLY A 242 1.65 -18.10 -10.10
C GLY A 242 1.90 -17.04 -9.03
N ARG A 243 2.91 -16.16 -9.22
CA ARG A 243 3.23 -15.10 -8.27
C ARG A 243 2.14 -14.03 -8.27
N GLN A 244 1.91 -13.49 -7.08
CA GLN A 244 0.94 -12.43 -6.85
C GLN A 244 1.62 -11.09 -7.10
N TRP A 245 0.97 -10.20 -7.86
CA TRP A 245 1.50 -8.89 -8.18
C TRP A 245 0.44 -7.79 -8.04
N CYS A 246 0.86 -6.65 -7.50
CA CYS A 246 0.00 -5.49 -7.25
C CYS A 246 0.22 -4.41 -8.31
N ALA A 247 -0.33 -4.63 -9.50
CA ALA A 247 -0.36 -3.68 -10.61
C ALA A 247 -1.37 -4.14 -11.67
N PRO A 248 -1.80 -3.26 -12.58
CA PRO A 248 -1.56 -1.82 -12.63
C PRO A 248 -2.39 -1.07 -11.59
N THR A 249 -2.06 0.21 -11.41
CA THR A 249 -2.91 1.14 -10.68
C THR A 249 -4.19 1.40 -11.45
N GLN A 250 -5.33 1.32 -10.76
CA GLN A 250 -6.64 1.68 -11.29
C GLN A 250 -7.11 3.00 -10.68
N TYR A 251 -7.71 3.86 -11.49
CA TYR A 251 -8.17 5.20 -11.08
C TYR A 251 -9.69 5.25 -11.13
N TYR A 252 -10.31 5.74 -10.06
CA TYR A 252 -11.75 5.88 -9.89
C TYR A 252 -12.08 7.34 -9.61
N LEU A 253 -12.83 7.95 -10.53
CA LEU A 253 -13.19 9.36 -10.47
C LEU A 253 -14.67 9.49 -10.13
N PHE A 254 -15.01 10.42 -9.25
CA PHE A 254 -16.41 10.70 -8.96
C PHE A 254 -17.07 11.36 -10.19
N TYR A 255 -18.16 10.79 -10.69
CA TYR A 255 -18.90 11.37 -11.82
C TYR A 255 -20.27 11.89 -11.39
N ARG A 256 -20.49 13.19 -11.61
CA ARG A 256 -21.69 13.89 -11.15
C ARG A 256 -22.98 13.37 -11.75
N GLU A 257 -22.97 13.03 -13.04
CA GLU A 257 -24.19 12.60 -13.74
C GLU A 257 -24.69 11.24 -13.23
N SER A 258 -23.78 10.28 -13.03
CA SER A 258 -24.12 8.97 -12.44
C SER A 258 -24.16 8.98 -10.92
N ARG A 259 -23.71 10.07 -10.29
CA ARG A 259 -23.54 10.23 -8.83
C ARG A 259 -22.72 9.10 -8.19
N GLY A 260 -21.71 8.61 -8.89
CA GLY A 260 -20.88 7.50 -8.43
C GLY A 260 -19.49 7.53 -9.02
N TYR A 261 -18.62 6.69 -8.48
CA TYR A 261 -17.25 6.51 -8.91
C TYR A 261 -17.17 5.60 -10.13
N LEU A 262 -16.45 6.04 -11.15
CA LEU A 262 -16.23 5.31 -12.39
C LEU A 262 -14.74 5.15 -12.65
N ARG A 263 -14.36 3.98 -13.16
CA ARG A 263 -12.99 3.68 -13.54
C ARG A 263 -12.58 4.55 -14.74
N HIS A 264 -11.33 5.01 -14.80
CA HIS A 264 -10.82 5.88 -15.86
C HIS A 264 -9.63 5.25 -16.63
N PRO A 265 -9.87 4.33 -17.58
CA PRO A 265 -8.82 3.53 -18.23
C PRO A 265 -7.71 4.32 -18.92
N GLN A 266 -8.05 5.46 -19.54
CA GLN A 266 -7.04 6.28 -20.22
C GLN A 266 -5.98 6.81 -19.23
N MET A 267 -6.39 7.15 -18.00
CA MET A 267 -5.47 7.63 -16.96
C MET A 267 -4.59 6.50 -16.44
N GLU A 268 -5.14 5.28 -16.37
CA GLU A 268 -4.37 4.08 -16.03
C GLU A 268 -3.31 3.76 -17.07
N GLN A 269 -3.62 3.98 -18.36
CA GLN A 269 -2.63 3.85 -19.43
C GLN A 269 -1.50 4.86 -19.28
N PHE A 270 -1.81 6.14 -19.02
CA PHE A 270 -0.79 7.14 -18.72
C PHE A 270 0.07 6.76 -17.49
N ALA A 271 -0.54 6.22 -16.44
CA ALA A 271 0.17 5.76 -15.24
C ALA A 271 1.09 4.55 -15.52
N ALA A 272 0.76 3.73 -16.52
CA ALA A 272 1.61 2.64 -16.96
C ALA A 272 2.77 3.12 -17.86
N ASP A 273 2.53 4.18 -18.65
CA ASP A 273 3.48 4.70 -19.64
C ASP A 273 4.52 5.69 -19.06
N GLY A 274 4.28 6.22 -17.86
CA GLY A 274 5.17 7.20 -17.24
C GLY A 274 4.70 7.71 -15.88
N ASP A 275 5.29 8.83 -15.46
CA ASP A 275 4.95 9.47 -14.19
C ASP A 275 3.72 10.36 -14.34
N LEU A 276 2.83 10.26 -13.35
CA LEU A 276 1.68 11.14 -13.18
C LEU A 276 1.83 12.01 -11.94
N ARG A 277 1.56 13.31 -12.10
CA ARG A 277 1.37 14.27 -11.01
C ARG A 277 -0.01 14.90 -11.14
N PHE A 278 -0.55 15.34 -10.02
CA PHE A 278 -1.85 16.01 -9.97
C PHE A 278 -1.70 17.33 -9.21
N SER A 279 -2.11 18.42 -9.85
CA SER A 279 -2.18 19.71 -9.18
C SER A 279 -3.37 19.72 -8.20
N PRO A 280 -3.37 20.61 -7.19
CA PRO A 280 -4.54 20.82 -6.33
C PRO A 280 -5.81 21.24 -7.09
N SER A 281 -5.67 21.74 -8.33
CA SER A 281 -6.79 22.11 -9.19
C SER A 281 -7.33 20.94 -10.03
N GLY A 282 -6.81 19.73 -9.85
CA GLY A 282 -7.22 18.54 -10.60
C GLY A 282 -6.70 18.51 -12.05
N GLN A 283 -5.62 19.27 -12.34
CA GLN A 283 -4.89 19.13 -13.58
C GLN A 283 -3.96 17.92 -13.47
N MET A 284 -3.97 17.08 -14.50
CA MET A 284 -3.06 15.94 -14.62
C MET A 284 -1.81 16.37 -15.38
N GLU A 285 -0.63 16.09 -14.83
CA GLU A 285 0.66 16.30 -15.49
C GLU A 285 1.27 14.93 -15.76
N PHE A 286 1.70 14.71 -16.99
CA PHE A 286 2.23 13.43 -17.45
C PHE A 286 3.62 13.60 -18.04
N SER A 287 4.52 12.69 -17.69
CA SER A 287 5.82 12.62 -18.32
C SER A 287 6.33 11.19 -18.41
N LYS A 288 6.70 10.75 -19.61
CA LYS A 288 7.30 9.43 -19.85
C LYS A 288 8.82 9.50 -19.97
N GLN A 289 9.47 8.34 -19.96
CA GLN A 289 10.93 8.25 -20.00
C GLN A 289 11.55 8.99 -21.21
N ASP A 290 10.93 8.91 -22.38
CA ASP A 290 11.41 9.59 -23.61
C ASP A 290 11.33 11.12 -23.53
N PHE A 291 10.70 11.68 -22.49
CA PHE A 291 10.60 13.13 -22.28
C PHE A 291 11.79 13.68 -21.48
N ILE A 292 12.69 12.82 -21.04
CA ILE A 292 13.85 13.19 -20.24
C ILE A 292 15.08 13.30 -21.14
N ASP A 293 15.61 14.52 -21.24
CA ASP A 293 16.90 14.81 -21.84
C ASP A 293 17.92 14.99 -20.70
N TYR A 294 18.72 13.95 -20.46
CA TYR A 294 19.72 13.96 -19.39
C TYR A 294 20.91 14.88 -19.68
N ASP A 295 21.22 15.16 -20.95
CA ASP A 295 22.32 16.04 -21.33
C ASP A 295 21.98 17.50 -21.02
N LYS A 296 20.73 17.90 -21.29
CA LYS A 296 20.22 19.24 -20.93
C LYS A 296 19.65 19.31 -19.52
N ARG A 297 19.53 18.16 -18.85
CA ARG A 297 18.83 17.98 -17.58
C ARG A 297 17.43 18.58 -17.58
N THR A 298 16.68 18.25 -18.62
CA THR A 298 15.32 18.75 -18.84
C THR A 298 14.34 17.60 -18.95
N ARG A 299 13.14 17.81 -18.43
CA ARG A 299 12.02 16.87 -18.49
C ARG A 299 10.79 17.57 -19.07
N ARG A 300 10.25 17.05 -20.17
CA ARG A 300 8.97 17.54 -20.70
C ARG A 300 7.81 16.99 -19.88
N TRP A 301 6.82 17.84 -19.64
CA TRP A 301 5.53 17.50 -19.03
C TRP A 301 4.41 17.87 -19.99
N ASP A 302 3.51 16.93 -20.24
CA ASP A 302 2.27 17.17 -20.97
C ASP A 302 1.13 17.33 -19.96
N PHE A 303 0.32 18.37 -20.12
CA PHE A 303 -0.74 18.75 -19.19
C PHE A 303 -2.12 18.42 -19.74
N TYR A 304 -2.96 17.82 -18.91
CA TYR A 304 -4.29 17.34 -19.28
C TYR A 304 -5.34 17.72 -18.23
N ARG A 305 -6.60 17.72 -18.64
CA ARG A 305 -7.77 17.81 -17.76
C ARG A 305 -8.76 16.69 -18.04
N VAL A 306 -9.33 16.12 -17.00
CA VAL A 306 -10.47 15.20 -17.11
C VAL A 306 -11.71 16.01 -17.48
N ILE A 307 -12.38 15.61 -18.57
CA ILE A 307 -13.62 16.24 -19.02
C ILE A 307 -14.82 15.28 -18.97
N SER A 308 -14.57 13.97 -18.92
CA SER A 308 -15.58 12.93 -18.67
C SER A 308 -14.87 11.67 -18.16
N PRO A 309 -15.60 10.67 -17.63
CA PRO A 309 -15.02 9.43 -17.11
C PRO A 309 -14.11 8.65 -18.08
N GLU A 310 -14.24 8.89 -19.38
CA GLU A 310 -13.48 8.19 -20.42
C GLU A 310 -12.58 9.11 -21.24
N ARG A 311 -12.48 10.41 -20.88
CA ARG A 311 -11.84 11.39 -21.76
C ARG A 311 -11.00 12.41 -21.01
N LEU A 312 -9.73 12.45 -21.40
CA LEU A 312 -8.79 13.53 -21.11
C LEU A 312 -8.73 14.53 -22.26
N GLN A 313 -8.62 15.80 -21.92
CA GLN A 313 -8.31 16.89 -22.83
C GLN A 313 -6.86 17.33 -22.63
N TYR A 314 -6.05 17.28 -23.69
CA TYR A 314 -4.73 17.91 -23.69
C TYR A 314 -4.88 19.44 -23.62
N LEU A 315 -4.06 20.07 -22.78
CA LEU A 315 -4.05 21.51 -22.57
C LEU A 315 -2.82 22.15 -23.20
N SER A 316 -1.63 21.68 -22.80
CA SER A 316 -0.34 22.25 -23.17
C SER A 316 0.79 21.30 -22.81
N SER A 317 2.03 21.67 -23.14
CA SER A 317 3.25 21.02 -22.67
C SER A 317 4.23 22.05 -22.13
N GLY A 318 5.05 21.66 -21.17
CA GLY A 318 6.10 22.47 -20.58
C GLY A 318 7.37 21.67 -20.35
N GLU A 319 8.43 22.35 -19.94
CA GLU A 319 9.73 21.74 -19.64
C GLU A 319 10.18 22.14 -18.23
N GLU A 320 10.64 21.16 -17.45
CA GLU A 320 11.18 21.32 -16.10
C GLU A 320 12.67 20.98 -16.12
N ARG A 321 13.53 21.82 -15.49
CA ARG A 321 14.97 21.52 -15.32
C ARG A 321 15.24 20.81 -14.00
N PHE A 322 16.20 19.88 -13.99
CA PHE A 322 16.64 19.15 -12.80
C PHE A 322 18.17 18.98 -12.74
#